data_AF-A0A0V1DRD2-F1
#
_entry.id   AF-A0A0V1DRD2-F1
#
_cell.length_a   1.000
_cell.length_b   1.000
_cell.length_c   1.000
_cell.angle_alpha   90.00
_cell.angle_beta   90.00
_cell.angle_gamma   90.00
#
_symmetry.space_group_name_H-M   'P 1'
#
loop_
_entity.id
_entity.type
_entity.pdbx_description
1 polymer ?
#
loop_
_entity_poly.entity_id
_entity_poly.type
_entity_poly.pdbx_seq_one_letter_code
_entity_poly.pdbx_strand_id
1 'polypeptide(L)'
;MDRNHPDYDRFYKIRPLIESIRKTCLEETPRELQSVDEHIIPYKGRCKMKYYNPRKPDKWGLKVIARCGRNGFVHDFWMCDGMAPKVENSIGFFAADVVMKLCETLPKHK
;
A
#
# COMPACT_ATOMS: atom_id res chain seq x y z
N MET A 1 17.87 7.10 12.18
CA MET A 1 16.92 6.44 13.11
C MET A 1 17.30 4.97 13.23
N ASP A 2 17.18 4.41 14.42
CA ASP A 2 17.34 2.97 14.64
C ASP A 2 16.27 2.18 13.85
N ARG A 3 16.56 0.92 13.46
CA ARG A 3 15.63 0.10 12.68
C ARG A 3 14.36 -0.30 13.45
N ASN A 4 14.41 -0.26 14.77
CA ASN A 4 13.30 -0.53 15.67
C ASN A 4 12.56 0.75 16.07
N HIS A 5 13.00 1.92 15.58
CA HIS A 5 12.30 3.16 15.83
C HIS A 5 10.92 3.12 15.15
N PRO A 6 9.84 3.55 15.81
CA PRO A 6 8.48 3.51 15.24
C PRO A 6 8.33 4.34 13.96
N ASP A 7 9.20 5.32 13.75
CA ASP A 7 9.24 6.17 12.53
C ASP A 7 10.30 5.74 11.51
N TYR A 8 10.90 4.56 11.69
CA TYR A 8 11.84 4.04 10.70
C TYR A 8 11.11 3.61 9.41
N ASP A 9 11.23 4.42 8.37
CA ASP A 9 10.72 4.10 7.04
C ASP A 9 11.71 3.21 6.28
N ARG A 10 11.34 1.95 6.02
CA ARG A 10 12.19 1.01 5.25
C ARG A 10 12.33 1.42 3.78
N PHE A 11 11.40 2.22 3.25
CA PHE A 11 11.42 2.73 1.89
C PHE A 11 12.04 4.13 1.76
N TYR A 12 12.66 4.68 2.81
CA TYR A 12 13.12 6.08 2.84
C TYR A 12 13.93 6.51 1.60
N LYS A 13 14.76 5.62 1.04
CA LYS A 13 15.58 5.91 -0.15
C LYS A 13 14.76 6.20 -1.41
N ILE A 14 13.60 5.58 -1.53
CA ILE A 14 12.70 5.71 -2.69
C ILE A 14 11.37 6.38 -2.32
N ARG A 15 11.23 6.85 -1.08
CA ARG A 15 10.03 7.52 -0.57
C ARG A 15 9.59 8.68 -1.48
N PRO A 16 10.47 9.57 -1.97
CA PRO A 16 10.04 10.65 -2.86
C PRO A 16 9.39 10.15 -4.15
N LEU A 17 9.90 9.04 -4.72
CA LEU A 17 9.32 8.43 -5.92
C LEU A 17 7.96 7.80 -5.62
N ILE A 18 7.84 7.06 -4.51
CA ILE A 18 6.57 6.44 -4.08
C ILE A 18 5.49 7.51 -3.90
N GLU A 19 5.79 8.58 -3.15
CA GLU A 19 4.82 9.64 -2.91
C GLU A 19 4.48 10.42 -4.19
N SER A 20 5.43 10.58 -5.12
CA SER A 20 5.14 11.19 -6.43
C SER A 20 4.14 10.37 -7.23
N ILE A 21 4.31 9.05 -7.30
CA ILE A 21 3.37 8.15 -8.01
C ILE A 21 2.02 8.17 -7.31
N ARG A 22 2.02 8.05 -5.97
CA ARG A 22 0.80 8.06 -5.15
C ARG A 22 0.01 9.36 -5.34
N LYS A 23 0.69 10.51 -5.38
CA LYS A 23 0.05 11.80 -5.65
C LYS A 23 -0.71 11.79 -6.97
N THR A 24 -0.09 11.30 -8.05
CA THR A 24 -0.76 11.20 -9.36
C THR A 24 -1.95 10.24 -9.33
N CYS A 25 -1.86 9.11 -8.60
CA CYS A 25 -3.02 8.23 -8.40
C CYS A 25 -4.20 8.93 -7.70
N LEU A 26 -3.91 9.76 -6.70
CA LEU A 26 -4.91 10.48 -5.90
C LEU A 26 -5.61 11.61 -6.66
N GLU A 27 -5.04 12.09 -7.77
CA GLU A 27 -5.65 13.10 -8.64
C GLU A 27 -6.88 12.54 -9.39
N GLU A 28 -6.93 11.23 -9.61
CA GLU A 28 -8.08 10.58 -10.25
C GLU A 28 -9.25 10.45 -9.27
N THR A 29 -10.38 11.06 -9.63
CA THR A 29 -11.55 11.12 -8.73
C THR A 29 -12.14 9.73 -8.48
N PRO A 30 -12.21 9.28 -7.21
CA PRO A 30 -12.80 7.99 -6.86
C PRO A 30 -14.29 7.92 -7.21
N ARG A 31 -14.71 6.84 -7.89
CA ARG A 31 -16.13 6.50 -8.08
C ARG A 31 -16.63 5.63 -6.92
N GLU A 32 -17.94 5.42 -6.86
CA GLU A 32 -18.62 4.65 -5.80
C GLU A 32 -18.06 3.22 -5.65
N LEU A 33 -17.84 2.52 -6.76
CA LEU A 33 -17.43 1.12 -6.76
C LEU A 33 -15.91 0.97 -6.80
N GLN A 34 -15.36 0.40 -5.73
CA GLN A 34 -13.92 0.22 -5.57
C GLN A 34 -13.60 -1.15 -4.97
N SER A 35 -12.38 -1.60 -5.22
CA SER A 35 -11.82 -2.80 -4.63
C SER A 35 -10.47 -2.50 -3.99
N VAL A 36 -10.12 -3.27 -2.95
CA VAL A 36 -8.79 -3.28 -2.35
C VAL A 36 -8.25 -4.68 -2.50
N ASP A 37 -7.10 -4.81 -3.15
CA ASP A 37 -6.46 -6.11 -3.35
C ASP A 37 -4.94 -5.99 -3.40
N GLU A 38 -4.28 -7.13 -3.32
CA GLU A 38 -2.84 -7.28 -3.33
C GLU A 38 -2.26 -7.46 -4.73
N HIS A 39 -1.18 -6.75 -4.98
CA HIS A 39 -0.35 -6.89 -6.16
C HIS A 39 1.10 -7.18 -5.75
N ILE A 40 1.78 -8.02 -6.55
CA ILE A 40 3.20 -8.34 -6.36
C ILE A 40 3.96 -7.74 -7.53
N ILE A 41 4.83 -6.77 -7.24
CA ILE A 41 5.74 -6.16 -8.21
C ILE A 41 6.95 -7.10 -8.33
N PRO A 42 7.20 -7.72 -9.49
CA PRO A 42 8.25 -8.72 -9.64
C PRO A 42 9.62 -8.16 -9.27
N TYR A 43 10.28 -8.80 -8.30
CA TYR A 43 11.62 -8.39 -7.87
C TYR A 43 12.35 -9.57 -7.23
N LYS A 44 13.46 -10.00 -7.85
CA LYS A 44 14.24 -11.16 -7.39
C LYS A 44 15.51 -10.79 -6.61
N GLY A 45 15.88 -9.50 -6.57
CA GLY A 45 17.07 -9.03 -5.86
C GLY A 45 17.01 -9.23 -4.32
N ARG A 46 18.12 -8.91 -3.66
CA ARG A 46 18.22 -8.93 -2.19
C ARG A 46 17.49 -7.72 -1.62
N CYS A 47 16.34 -7.93 -1.01
CA CYS A 47 15.56 -6.91 -0.31
C CYS A 47 14.83 -7.55 0.88
N LYS A 48 14.87 -6.91 2.04
CA LYS A 48 14.18 -7.39 3.26
C LYS A 48 12.66 -7.25 3.20
N MET A 49 12.14 -6.38 2.33
CA MET A 49 10.72 -6.11 2.14
C MET A 49 10.10 -6.99 1.04
N LYS A 50 10.83 -8.01 0.58
CA LYS A 50 10.36 -8.93 -0.45
C LYS A 50 9.40 -9.94 0.17
N TYR A 51 8.26 -10.14 -0.47
CA TYR A 51 7.25 -11.12 -0.10
C TYR A 51 7.29 -12.31 -1.06
N TYR A 52 6.88 -13.47 -0.53
CA TYR A 52 6.59 -14.67 -1.31
C TYR A 52 5.09 -14.90 -1.34
N ASN A 53 4.49 -14.97 -2.53
CA ASN A 53 3.11 -15.39 -2.72
C ASN A 53 3.05 -16.53 -3.76
N PRO A 54 2.84 -17.79 -3.34
CA PRO A 54 2.89 -18.94 -4.25
C PRO A 54 1.75 -18.94 -5.28
N ARG A 55 0.67 -18.15 -5.04
CA ARG A 55 -0.51 -18.07 -5.92
C ARG A 55 -0.41 -16.98 -6.99
N LYS A 56 0.67 -16.19 -7.01
CA LYS A 56 0.90 -15.19 -8.07
C LYS A 56 1.86 -15.75 -9.12
N PRO A 57 1.75 -15.33 -10.41
CA PRO A 57 2.66 -15.76 -11.47
C PRO A 57 4.12 -15.51 -11.11
N ASP A 58 4.42 -14.27 -10.71
CA ASP A 58 5.69 -13.90 -10.08
C ASP A 58 5.58 -14.06 -8.57
N LYS A 59 6.12 -15.17 -8.07
CA LYS A 59 5.98 -15.53 -6.66
C LYS A 59 6.78 -14.63 -5.71
N TRP A 60 7.85 -14.01 -6.18
CA TRP A 60 8.77 -13.21 -5.38
C TRP A 60 8.75 -11.76 -5.85
N GLY A 61 8.46 -10.83 -4.95
CA GLY A 61 8.42 -9.42 -5.29
C GLY A 61 8.13 -8.48 -4.12
N LEU A 62 7.97 -7.21 -4.42
CA LEU A 62 7.48 -6.23 -3.44
C LEU A 62 5.95 -6.33 -3.41
N LYS A 63 5.38 -6.46 -2.21
CA LYS A 63 3.92 -6.48 -2.04
C LYS A 63 3.42 -5.04 -1.94
N VAL A 64 2.39 -4.73 -2.71
CA VAL A 64 1.61 -3.51 -2.61
C VAL A 64 0.14 -3.91 -2.44
N ILE A 65 -0.59 -3.16 -1.62
CA ILE A 65 -2.04 -3.30 -1.51
C ILE A 65 -2.63 -2.03 -2.11
N ALA A 66 -3.42 -2.18 -3.17
CA ALA A 66 -3.90 -1.09 -3.99
C ALA A 66 -5.42 -0.99 -3.91
N ARG A 67 -5.91 0.25 -3.82
CA ARG A 67 -7.33 0.60 -3.96
C ARG A 67 -7.58 1.04 -5.40
N CYS A 68 -8.42 0.30 -6.10
CA CYS A 68 -8.73 0.53 -7.50
C CYS A 68 -10.21 0.82 -7.71
N GLY A 69 -10.52 1.67 -8.68
CA GLY A 69 -11.88 1.88 -9.15
C GLY A 69 -12.32 0.76 -10.09
N ARG A 70 -13.64 0.65 -10.33
CA ARG A 70 -14.20 -0.30 -11.32
C ARG A 70 -13.63 -0.13 -12.74
N ASN A 71 -13.13 1.07 -13.07
CA ASN A 71 -12.45 1.37 -14.33
C ASN A 71 -11.02 0.81 -14.42
N GLY A 72 -10.52 0.17 -13.36
CA GLY A 72 -9.18 -0.42 -13.30
C GLY A 72 -8.07 0.56 -12.90
N PHE A 73 -8.39 1.83 -12.66
CA PHE A 73 -7.40 2.81 -12.21
C PHE A 73 -7.10 2.66 -10.73
N VAL A 74 -5.82 2.78 -10.38
CA VAL A 74 -5.35 2.83 -8.98
C VAL A 74 -5.58 4.25 -8.46
N HIS A 75 -6.34 4.38 -7.38
CA HIS A 75 -6.59 5.67 -6.71
C HIS A 75 -5.64 5.88 -5.52
N ASP A 76 -5.33 4.82 -4.77
CA ASP A 76 -4.35 4.88 -3.68
C ASP A 76 -3.70 3.50 -3.49
N PHE A 77 -2.54 3.46 -2.86
CA PHE A 77 -1.86 2.21 -2.55
C PHE A 77 -0.95 2.32 -1.32
N TRP A 78 -0.70 1.17 -0.70
CA TRP A 78 0.17 1.04 0.46
C TRP A 78 1.25 -0.01 0.19
N MET A 79 2.50 0.41 0.31
CA MET A 79 3.67 -0.44 0.13
C MET A 79 3.92 -1.25 1.41
N CYS A 80 3.89 -2.57 1.31
CA CYS A 80 4.12 -3.44 2.46
C CYS A 80 5.62 -3.49 2.78
N ASP A 81 5.99 -3.10 3.99
CA ASP A 81 7.37 -3.11 4.48
C ASP A 81 7.62 -4.16 5.58
N GLY A 82 6.59 -4.91 5.97
CA GLY A 82 6.59 -5.87 7.06
C GLY A 82 6.02 -5.33 8.38
N MET A 83 5.62 -4.06 8.42
CA MET A 83 5.00 -3.43 9.60
C MET A 83 3.49 -3.24 9.40
N ALA A 84 2.77 -3.04 10.51
CA ALA A 84 1.37 -2.63 10.45
C ALA A 84 1.24 -1.19 9.92
N PRO A 85 0.21 -0.87 9.12
CA PRO A 85 -0.03 0.51 8.71
C PRO A 85 -0.36 1.38 9.93
N LYS A 86 0.10 2.63 9.91
CA LYS A 86 -0.25 3.63 10.92
C LYS A 86 -1.64 4.20 10.60
N VAL A 87 -2.64 3.80 11.40
CA VAL A 87 -4.03 4.27 11.36
C VAL A 87 -4.42 4.80 12.74
N GLU A 88 -5.23 5.86 12.79
CA GLU A 88 -5.61 6.55 14.03
C GLU A 88 -6.49 5.67 14.94
N ASN A 89 -7.44 4.95 14.35
CA ASN A 89 -8.38 4.07 15.05
C ASN A 89 -8.13 2.60 14.63
N SER A 90 -6.94 2.08 14.91
CA SER A 90 -6.63 0.66 14.64
C SER A 90 -7.60 -0.24 15.40
N ILE A 91 -8.12 -1.26 14.71
CA ILE A 91 -8.98 -2.27 15.31
C ILE A 91 -8.20 -3.53 15.70
N GLY A 92 -6.86 -3.49 15.63
CA GLY A 92 -5.98 -4.62 15.95
C GLY A 92 -6.02 -5.76 14.92
N PHE A 93 -6.74 -5.58 13.80
CA PHE A 93 -6.81 -6.55 12.72
C PHE A 93 -6.12 -5.99 11.47
N PHE A 94 -4.93 -6.53 11.17
CA PHE A 94 -4.05 -6.02 10.12
C PHE A 94 -4.76 -5.78 8.77
N ALA A 95 -5.58 -6.73 8.32
CA ALA A 95 -6.25 -6.60 7.04
C ALA A 95 -7.26 -5.43 7.03
N ALA A 96 -8.02 -5.25 8.11
CA ALA A 96 -8.91 -4.11 8.23
C ALA A 96 -8.13 -2.80 8.34
N ASP A 97 -7.06 -2.74 9.12
CA ASP A 97 -6.25 -1.54 9.25
C ASP A 97 -5.65 -1.10 7.89
N VAL A 98 -5.26 -2.05 7.03
CA VAL A 98 -4.83 -1.73 5.66
C VAL A 98 -5.97 -1.16 4.83
N VAL A 99 -7.17 -1.76 4.87
CA VAL A 99 -8.34 -1.24 4.15
C VAL A 99 -8.66 0.17 4.63
N MET A 100 -8.73 0.37 5.96
CA MET A 100 -8.96 1.68 6.56
C MET A 100 -7.91 2.68 6.11
N LYS A 101 -6.62 2.29 6.08
CA LYS A 101 -5.53 3.17 5.64
C LYS A 101 -5.73 3.67 4.21
N LEU A 102 -6.15 2.80 3.30
CA LEU A 102 -6.39 3.15 1.90
C LEU A 102 -7.66 3.98 1.70
N CYS A 103 -8.62 3.85 2.62
CA CYS A 103 -9.87 4.61 2.60
C CYS A 103 -9.75 6.00 3.23
N GLU A 104 -8.67 6.33 3.95
CA GLU A 104 -8.44 7.68 4.51
C GLU A 104 -8.47 8.79 3.45
N THR A 105 -8.14 8.47 2.20
CA THR A 105 -8.12 9.39 1.07
C THR A 105 -9.44 9.47 0.30
N LEU A 106 -10.49 8.77 0.75
CA LEU A 106 -11.83 8.93 0.21
C LEU A 106 -12.47 10.25 0.67
N PRO A 107 -13.36 10.85 -0.14
CA PRO A 107 -14.18 11.96 0.31
C PRO A 107 -14.98 11.58 1.55
N LYS A 108 -14.89 12.40 2.60
CA LYS A 108 -15.74 12.22 3.79
C LYS A 108 -17.19 12.55 3.42
N HIS A 109 -18.14 11.75 3.91
CA HIS A 109 -19.54 12.09 3.80
C HIS A 109 -19.76 13.45 4.51
N LYS A 110 -20.36 14.40 3.80
CA LYS A 110 -20.78 15.68 4.39
C LYS A 110 -21.99 15.48 5.29
#